data_AF-A0A846NJL2-F1
#
_entry.id   AF-A0A846NJL2-F1
#
_cell.length_a   1.000
_cell.length_b   1.000
_cell.length_c   1.000
_cell.angle_alpha   90.00
_cell.angle_beta   90.00
_cell.angle_gamma   90.00
#
_symmetry.space_group_name_H-M   'P 1'
#
loop_
_entity.id
_entity.type
_entity.pdbx_description
1 polymer ?
#
loop_
_entity_poly.entity_id
_entity_poly.type
_entity_poly.pdbx_seq_one_letter_code
_entity_poly.pdbx_strand_id
1 'polypeptide(L)'
;MAVDRDYRNRGVATNLLKMWEEEALRRGVHCLRIMTTDKINVDFYKKKGFILFGSIPKEHFGLRAFLFYKIIQEPKEKNYLDPSS
;
A
#
# COMPACT_ATOMS: atom_id res chain seq x y z
N MET A 1 5.29 4.35 5.83
CA MET A 1 4.41 5.09 6.76
C MET A 1 4.61 4.51 8.15
N ALA A 2 4.76 5.37 9.16
CA ALA A 2 4.90 4.97 10.56
C ALA A 2 4.00 5.87 11.42
N VAL A 3 3.38 5.29 12.45
CA VAL A 3 2.67 6.04 13.50
C VAL A 3 3.49 5.90 14.77
N ASP A 4 3.75 7.05 15.40
CA ASP A 4 4.40 7.13 16.69
C ASP A 4 3.68 6.23 17.72
N ARG A 5 4.44 5.59 18.61
CA ARG A 5 3.91 4.58 19.53
C ARG A 5 2.77 5.11 20.39
N ASP A 6 2.83 6.37 20.80
CA ASP A 6 1.85 6.99 21.71
C ASP A 6 0.49 7.26 21.02
N TYR A 7 0.49 7.21 19.69
CA TYR A 7 -0.67 7.47 18.83
C TYR A 7 -1.21 6.20 18.15
N ARG A 8 -0.68 5.02 18.48
CA ARG A 8 -1.17 3.73 17.96
C ARG A 8 -2.56 3.40 18.54
N ASN A 9 -3.28 2.52 17.86
CA ASN A 9 -4.64 2.07 18.23
C ASN A 9 -5.72 3.18 18.28
N ARG A 10 -5.43 4.38 17.77
CA ARG A 10 -6.39 5.49 17.68
C ARG A 10 -6.95 5.71 16.28
N GLY A 11 -6.78 4.75 15.38
CA GLY A 11 -7.24 4.85 13.98
C GLY A 11 -6.37 5.72 13.06
N VAL A 12 -5.32 6.39 13.57
CA VAL A 12 -4.46 7.29 12.77
C VAL A 12 -3.94 6.64 11.49
N ALA A 13 -3.37 5.43 11.58
CA ALA A 13 -2.88 4.71 10.41
C ALA A 13 -3.99 4.38 9.40
N THR A 14 -5.22 4.14 9.88
CA THR A 14 -6.38 3.90 9.01
C THR A 14 -6.76 5.17 8.26
N ASN A 15 -6.78 6.32 8.95
CA ASN A 15 -7.12 7.60 8.33
C ASN A 15 -6.07 8.02 7.30
N LEU A 16 -4.79 7.89 7.62
CA LEU A 16 -3.70 8.17 6.67
C LEU A 16 -3.79 7.27 5.42
N LEU A 17 -4.06 5.97 5.61
CA LEU A 17 -4.22 5.04 4.49
C LEU A 17 -5.44 5.41 3.62
N LYS A 18 -6.55 5.80 4.25
CA LYS A 18 -7.76 6.26 3.55
C LYS A 18 -7.49 7.53 2.73
N MET A 19 -6.84 8.53 3.32
CA MET A 19 -6.47 9.77 2.63
C MET A 19 -5.54 9.50 1.44
N TRP A 20 -4.59 8.58 1.58
CA TRP A 20 -3.72 8.17 0.48
C TRP A 20 -4.49 7.47 -0.64
N GLU A 21 -5.42 6.57 -0.30
CA GLU A 21 -6.29 5.89 -1.28
C GLU A 21 -7.19 6.87 -2.04
N GLU A 22 -7.81 7.83 -1.34
CA GLU A 22 -8.63 8.88 -1.94
C GLU A 22 -7.82 9.76 -2.92
N GLU A 23 -6.61 10.17 -2.52
CA GLU A 23 -5.73 10.96 -3.37
C GLU A 23 -5.24 10.16 -4.58
N ALA A 24 -4.94 8.87 -4.41
CA ALA A 24 -4.54 7.99 -5.52
C ALA A 24 -5.67 7.80 -6.53
N LEU A 25 -6.91 7.60 -6.04
CA LEU A 25 -8.11 7.55 -6.88
C LEU A 25 -8.28 8.85 -7.68
N ARG A 26 -8.14 10.02 -7.02
CA ARG A 26 -8.24 11.34 -7.65
C ARG A 26 -7.22 11.53 -8.78
N ARG A 27 -6.02 10.92 -8.63
CA ARG A 27 -4.97 10.94 -9.65
C ARG A 27 -5.13 9.89 -10.75
N GLY A 28 -6.16 9.06 -10.71
CA GLY A 28 -6.37 8.00 -11.71
C GLY A 28 -5.47 6.77 -11.53
N VAL A 29 -4.86 6.61 -10.35
CA VAL A 29 -4.06 5.42 -9.99
C VAL A 29 -5.00 4.22 -9.82
N HIS A 30 -4.67 3.10 -10.47
CA HIS A 30 -5.48 1.87 -10.41
C HIS A 30 -5.06 0.91 -9.28
N CYS A 31 -3.80 0.98 -8.86
CA CYS A 31 -3.20 0.01 -7.93
C CYS A 31 -2.26 0.69 -6.93
N LEU A 32 -2.45 0.38 -5.65
CA LEU A 32 -1.55 0.75 -4.56
C LEU A 32 -0.59 -0.41 -4.28
N ARG A 33 0.69 -0.11 -4.07
CA ARG A 33 1.70 -1.10 -3.66
C ARG A 33 2.38 -0.66 -2.37
N ILE A 34 2.56 -1.61 -1.45
CA ILE A 34 3.20 -1.37 -0.15
C ILE A 34 4.27 -2.45 0.09
N MET A 35 5.40 -2.02 0.64
CA MET A 35 6.40 -2.91 1.22
C MET A 35 6.49 -2.66 2.73
N THR A 36 6.56 -3.72 3.53
CA THR A 36 6.78 -3.65 4.98
C THR A 36 7.75 -4.73 5.44
N THR A 37 8.64 -4.41 6.38
CA THR A 37 9.52 -5.38 7.05
C THR A 37 8.99 -5.80 8.42
N ASP A 38 7.97 -5.11 8.94
CA ASP A 38 7.34 -5.39 10.24
C ASP A 38 6.15 -6.35 10.07
N LYS A 39 6.14 -7.44 10.85
CA LYS A 39 5.06 -8.44 10.89
C LYS A 39 3.76 -7.86 11.44
N ILE A 40 3.78 -6.90 12.36
CA ILE A 40 2.57 -6.29 12.90
C ILE A 40 1.78 -5.59 11.79
N ASN A 41 2.48 -5.03 10.81
CA ASN A 41 1.87 -4.34 9.68
C ASN A 41 1.27 -5.31 8.66
N VAL A 42 1.69 -6.58 8.61
CA VAL A 42 1.16 -7.60 7.68
C VAL A 42 -0.34 -7.78 7.90
N ASP A 43 -0.77 -7.99 9.15
CA ASP A 43 -2.18 -8.21 9.46
C ASP A 43 -2.99 -6.92 9.34
N PHE A 44 -2.38 -5.77 9.63
CA PHE A 44 -3.00 -4.47 9.39
C PHE A 44 -3.36 -4.29 7.91
N TYR A 45 -2.42 -4.51 6.98
CA TYR A 45 -2.68 -4.30 5.55
C TYR A 45 -3.69 -5.32 4.99
N LYS A 46 -3.63 -6.59 5.43
CA LYS A 46 -4.64 -7.59 5.09
C LYS A 46 -6.05 -7.13 5.47
N LYS A 47 -6.24 -6.61 6.68
CA LYS A 47 -7.53 -6.06 7.16
C LYS A 47 -8.01 -4.84 6.37
N LYS A 48 -7.13 -4.17 5.62
CA LYS A 48 -7.46 -3.01 4.76
C LYS A 48 -7.70 -3.38 3.31
N GLY A 49 -7.77 -4.68 3.00
CA GLY A 49 -8.05 -5.19 1.67
C GLY A 49 -6.82 -5.29 0.76
N PHE A 50 -5.61 -5.19 1.31
CA PHE A 50 -4.40 -5.47 0.55
C PHE A 50 -4.13 -6.98 0.47
N ILE A 51 -3.67 -7.41 -0.69
CA ILE A 51 -3.29 -8.79 -0.99
C ILE A 51 -1.76 -8.90 -0.89
N LEU A 52 -1.28 -9.85 -0.08
CA LEU A 52 0.13 -10.22 -0.01
C LEU A 52 0.49 -11.01 -1.27
N PHE A 53 1.42 -10.51 -2.08
CA PHE A 53 1.81 -11.16 -3.34
C PHE A 53 3.24 -11.70 -3.35
N GLY A 54 4.04 -11.36 -2.34
CA GLY A 54 5.41 -11.85 -2.27
C GLY A 54 6.13 -11.44 -1.01
N SER A 55 7.35 -11.97 -0.87
CA SER A 55 8.30 -11.52 0.13
C SER A 55 9.71 -11.56 -0.42
N ILE A 56 10.55 -10.64 0.04
CA ILE A 56 11.98 -10.61 -0.24
C ILE A 56 12.69 -11.05 1.05
N PRO A 57 13.32 -12.25 1.07
CA PRO A 57 13.88 -12.81 2.32
C PRO A 57 15.00 -11.98 2.95
N LYS A 58 15.79 -11.26 2.14
CA LYS A 58 16.89 -10.40 2.57
C LYS A 58 16.83 -9.09 1.80
N GLU A 59 16.02 -8.17 2.29
CA GLU A 59 15.89 -6.81 1.75
C GLU A 59 16.90 -5.88 2.45
N HIS A 60 16.69 -4.57 2.44
CA HIS A 60 17.48 -3.59 3.16
C HIS A 60 17.67 -4.03 4.61
N PHE A 61 18.92 -3.91 5.08
CA PHE A 61 19.34 -4.32 6.42
C PHE A 61 19.20 -5.82 6.71
N GLY A 62 19.01 -6.66 5.68
CA GLY A 62 18.89 -8.12 5.82
C GLY A 62 17.54 -8.57 6.39
N LEU A 63 16.55 -7.67 6.50
CA LEU A 63 15.23 -7.99 6.99
C LEU A 63 14.36 -8.60 5.89
N ARG A 64 13.42 -9.47 6.26
CA ARG A 64 12.40 -9.95 5.33
C ARG A 64 11.41 -8.83 5.05
N ALA A 65 11.24 -8.47 3.79
CA ALA A 65 10.18 -7.57 3.35
C ALA A 65 8.97 -8.36 2.82
N PHE A 66 7.77 -7.86 3.09
CA PHE A 66 6.49 -8.36 2.59
C PHE A 66 5.91 -7.35 1.61
N LEU A 67 5.48 -7.83 0.45
CA LEU A 67 5.01 -7.01 -0.66
C LEU A 67 3.50 -7.18 -0.83
N PHE A 68 2.80 -6.06 -0.83
CA PHE A 68 1.34 -6.00 -0.89
C PHE A 68 0.87 -5.17 -2.07
N TYR A 69 -0.30 -5.50 -2.61
CA TYR A 69 -1.02 -4.64 -3.54
C TYR A 69 -2.50 -4.52 -3.17
N LYS A 70 -3.16 -3.45 -3.64
CA LYS A 70 -4.62 -3.30 -3.62
C LYS A 70 -5.06 -2.62 -4.91
N ILE A 71 -5.95 -3.26 -5.65
CA ILE A 71 -6.63 -2.64 -6.79
C ILE A 71 -7.71 -1.72 -6.22
N ILE A 72 -7.66 -0.44 -6.60
CA ILE A 72 -8.57 0.61 -6.09
C ILE A 72 -9.53 1.11 -7.16
N GLN A 73 -9.24 0.87 -8.43
CA GLN A 73 -10.16 1.05 -9.56
C GLN A 73 -9.66 0.25 -10.76
N GLU A 74 -10.52 0.04 -11.76
CA GLU A 74 -10.11 -0.58 -13.02
C GLU A 74 -8.99 0.22 -13.70
N PRO A 75 -7.97 -0.45 -14.27
CA PRO A 75 -6.97 0.21 -15.07
C PRO A 75 -7.62 0.85 -16.31
N LYS A 76 -7.33 2.13 -16.52
CA LYS A 76 -7.76 2.86 -17.72
C LYS A 76 -6.55 3.00 -18.61
N GLU A 77 -6.52 2.26 -19.72
CA GLU A 77 -5.38 2.23 -20.66
C GLU A 77 -4.89 3.63 -21.05
N LYS A 78 -5.82 4.55 -21.32
CA LYS A 78 -5.55 5.97 -21.63
C LYS A 78 -4.74 6.75 -20.58
N ASN A 79 -4.63 6.24 -19.35
CA ASN A 79 -3.82 6.85 -18.30
C ASN A 79 -2.36 6.38 -18.34
N TYR A 80 -2.04 5.31 -19.07
CA TYR A 80 -0.75 4.61 -19.03
C TYR A 80 -0.13 4.41 -20.42
N LEU A 81 -0.94 4.41 -21.47
CA LEU A 81 -0.51 4.33 -22.86
C LEU A 81 -0.57 5.74 -23.47
N ASP A 82 0.54 6.18 -24.06
CA ASP A 82 0.66 7.48 -24.71
C ASP A 82 -0.34 7.56 -25.88
N PRO A 83 -1.26 8.54 -25.91
CA PRO A 83 -2.21 8.72 -27.02
C PRO A 83 -1.55 8.98 -28.38
N SER A 84 -0.22 9.17 -28.41
CA SER A 84 0.58 9.44 -29.61
C SER A 84 1.26 8.20 -30.22
N SER A 85 1.03 7.00 -29.68
CA SER A 85 1.68 5.73 -30.12
C SER A 85 0.91 5.02 -31.22
#